data_AF-A0A7V9QDD8-F1
#
_entry.id   AF-A0A7V9QDD8-F1
#
_cell.length_a   1.000
_cell.length_b   1.000
_cell.length_c   1.000
_cell.angle_alpha   90.00
_cell.angle_beta   90.00
_cell.angle_gamma   90.00
#
_symmetry.space_group_name_H-M   'P 1'
#
loop_
_entity.id
_entity.type
_entity.pdbx_description
1 polymer ?
#
loop_
_entity_poly.entity_id
_entity_poly.type
_entity_poly.pdbx_seq_one_letter_code
_entity_poly.pdbx_strand_id
1 'polypeptide(L)'
;MIPRLWIVLALASLFRVEGATAQWTPSATPVDTLRVAAVEYSDWYGRRLTIHRAASYTMLPLFAAQYAAGRQLLHDPEDADLARRVHQPLAYGVGALFTVNTVTGVWNLWEARKEPEGRRRRTAHALLMLAGDAGFVTTGYLGSAAARDGGDRELHRNVALGSMALAVTGYLLMLPQLWDE
;
A
#
# COMPACT_ATOMS: atom_id res chain seq x y z
N MET A 1 7.95 1.13 -35.29
CA MET A 1 6.99 2.17 -35.75
C MET A 1 6.30 1.67 -37.01
N ILE A 2 5.05 1.22 -36.91
CA ILE A 2 4.22 0.78 -38.04
C ILE A 2 2.85 1.44 -37.85
N PRO A 3 2.37 2.28 -38.80
CA PRO A 3 1.06 2.90 -38.68
C PRO A 3 0.06 2.37 -39.73
N ARG A 4 -1.24 2.68 -39.49
CA ARG A 4 -2.40 2.76 -40.42
C ARG A 4 -3.23 1.46 -40.58
N LEU A 5 -4.50 1.46 -40.14
CA LEU A 5 -5.74 2.02 -40.74
C LEU A 5 -6.28 1.21 -41.93
N TRP A 6 -7.39 0.51 -41.70
CA TRP A 6 -8.40 0.04 -42.68
C TRP A 6 -9.72 -0.02 -41.89
N ILE A 7 -10.66 0.93 -41.94
CA ILE A 7 -11.65 1.27 -42.98
C ILE A 7 -12.18 0.05 -43.75
N VAL A 8 -13.40 -0.36 -43.36
CA VAL A 8 -14.36 -1.03 -44.26
C VAL A 8 -15.60 -0.15 -44.30
N LEU A 9 -15.96 0.25 -45.52
CA LEU A 9 -17.14 1.04 -45.88
C LEU A 9 -18.07 0.17 -46.73
N ALA A 10 -19.33 0.60 -46.79
CA ALA A 10 -20.40 0.24 -47.72
C ALA A 10 -21.16 -1.06 -47.34
N LEU A 11 -22.49 -1.18 -47.36
CA LEU A 11 -23.63 -0.60 -48.09
C LEU A 11 -24.88 -0.86 -47.21
N ALA A 12 -26.10 -0.33 -47.37
CA ALA A 12 -26.72 0.70 -48.19
C ALA A 12 -28.11 0.92 -47.54
N SER A 13 -28.43 2.19 -47.27
CA SER A 13 -29.70 2.84 -47.60
C SER A 13 -30.91 1.97 -47.94
N LEU A 14 -31.86 1.89 -47.01
CA LEU A 14 -33.29 1.67 -47.28
C LEU A 14 -34.13 2.22 -46.11
N PHE A 15 -34.20 3.54 -45.91
CA PHE A 15 -35.34 4.20 -45.27
C PHE A 15 -35.32 5.69 -45.67
N ARG A 16 -36.11 6.02 -46.69
CA ARG A 16 -36.40 7.41 -47.06
C ARG A 16 -37.56 7.87 -46.18
N VAL A 17 -37.27 8.65 -45.15
CA VAL A 17 -38.29 9.40 -44.40
C VAL A 17 -38.29 10.81 -44.99
N GLU A 18 -39.39 11.15 -45.65
CA GLU A 18 -39.64 12.50 -46.15
C GLU A 18 -40.09 13.40 -44.98
N GLY A 19 -39.49 14.59 -44.90
CA GLY A 19 -40.20 15.81 -44.49
C GLY A 19 -40.61 15.97 -43.02
N ALA A 20 -39.65 16.29 -42.16
CA ALA A 20 -39.86 17.27 -41.10
C ALA A 20 -38.55 18.01 -40.87
N THR A 21 -38.43 19.26 -41.32
CA THR A 21 -37.39 20.17 -40.86
C THR A 21 -37.71 20.55 -39.42
N ALA A 22 -37.46 19.62 -38.50
CA ALA A 22 -37.36 19.93 -37.09
C ALA A 22 -36.16 20.86 -36.96
N GLN A 23 -36.43 22.15 -36.80
CA GLN A 23 -35.43 23.13 -36.43
C GLN A 23 -34.83 22.66 -35.10
N TRP A 24 -33.64 22.06 -35.16
CA TRP A 24 -32.86 21.72 -33.97
C TRP A 24 -32.48 23.04 -33.32
N THR A 25 -33.31 23.51 -32.40
CA THR A 25 -32.84 24.42 -31.35
C THR A 25 -32.06 23.55 -30.39
N PRO A 26 -30.74 23.72 -30.23
CA PRO A 26 -30.07 23.14 -29.09
C PRO A 26 -30.78 23.69 -27.86
N SER A 27 -31.59 22.87 -27.19
CA SER A 27 -31.89 23.11 -25.80
C SER A 27 -30.53 23.07 -25.12
N ALA A 28 -29.97 24.24 -24.83
CA ALA A 28 -28.84 24.36 -23.94
C ALA A 28 -29.34 23.89 -22.58
N THR A 29 -29.40 22.57 -22.38
CA THR A 29 -29.42 21.99 -21.04
C THR A 29 -28.23 22.62 -20.35
N PRO A 30 -28.44 23.37 -19.25
CA PRO A 30 -27.33 23.81 -18.43
C PRO A 30 -26.55 22.54 -18.10
N VAL A 31 -25.32 22.44 -18.60
CA VAL A 31 -24.39 21.44 -18.10
C VAL A 31 -24.18 21.88 -16.66
N ASP A 32 -24.89 21.24 -15.73
CA ASP A 32 -24.60 21.36 -14.31
C ASP A 32 -23.24 20.72 -14.11
N THR A 33 -22.19 21.48 -14.42
CA THR A 33 -20.84 21.15 -14.01
C THR A 33 -20.84 21.37 -12.51
N LEU A 34 -21.32 20.37 -11.76
CA LEU A 34 -21.07 20.27 -10.33
C LEU A 34 -19.59 20.56 -10.15
N ARG A 35 -19.26 21.72 -9.60
CA ARG A 35 -17.87 22.07 -9.32
C ARG A 35 -17.41 21.04 -8.29
N VAL A 36 -16.59 20.09 -8.73
CA VAL A 36 -15.92 19.17 -7.81
C VAL A 36 -15.10 20.07 -6.90
N ALA A 37 -15.50 20.15 -5.63
CA ALA A 37 -14.79 20.96 -4.66
C ALA A 37 -13.35 20.48 -4.62
N ALA A 38 -12.41 21.40 -4.83
CA ALA A 38 -10.99 21.07 -4.75
C ALA A 38 -10.68 20.51 -3.36
N VAL A 39 -10.02 19.34 -3.31
CA VAL A 39 -9.61 18.74 -2.06
C VAL A 39 -8.31 19.42 -1.61
N GLU A 40 -8.44 20.37 -0.69
CA GLU A 40 -7.27 21.07 -0.14
C GLU A 40 -6.52 20.20 0.88
N TYR A 41 -5.21 20.28 0.96
CA TYR A 41 -4.42 19.59 1.99
C TYR A 41 -3.62 20.61 2.80
N SER A 42 -3.16 20.23 3.99
CA SER A 42 -2.18 21.07 4.69
C SER A 42 -0.86 21.13 3.92
N ASP A 43 -0.10 22.21 4.12
CA ASP A 43 1.24 22.38 3.52
C ASP A 43 2.19 21.22 3.87
N TRP A 44 1.97 20.58 5.01
CA TRP A 44 2.79 19.46 5.48
C TRP A 44 2.42 18.09 4.89
N TYR A 45 1.26 17.97 4.23
CA TYR A 45 0.77 16.70 3.70
C TYR A 45 1.76 16.03 2.75
N GLY A 46 2.24 16.78 1.75
CA GLY A 46 3.19 16.26 0.75
C GLY A 46 4.53 15.84 1.38
N ARG A 47 4.99 16.57 2.39
CA ARG A 47 6.24 16.25 3.10
C ARG A 47 6.13 14.95 3.89
N ARG A 48 5.05 14.77 4.65
CA ARG A 48 4.81 13.50 5.37
C ARG A 48 4.62 12.34 4.41
N LEU A 49 3.92 12.55 3.29
CA LEU A 49 3.73 11.52 2.27
C LEU A 49 5.06 11.08 1.65
N THR A 50 5.95 12.03 1.39
CA THR A 50 7.30 11.75 0.91
C THR A 50 8.10 10.93 1.91
N ILE A 51 8.05 11.29 3.20
CA ILE A 51 8.74 10.54 4.27
C ILE A 51 8.17 9.12 4.36
N HIS A 52 6.85 8.98 4.43
CA HIS A 52 6.16 7.69 4.47
C HIS A 52 6.57 6.78 3.31
N ARG A 53 6.55 7.31 2.09
CA ARG A 53 6.96 6.57 0.89
C ARG A 53 8.43 6.18 0.91
N ALA A 54 9.32 7.12 1.26
CA ALA A 54 10.75 6.86 1.31
C ALA A 54 11.09 5.79 2.36
N ALA A 55 10.48 5.88 3.55
CA ALA A 55 10.60 4.90 4.62
C ALA A 55 10.09 3.53 4.17
N SER A 56 8.96 3.47 3.47
CA SER A 56 8.38 2.20 3.00
C SER A 56 9.33 1.38 2.11
N TYR A 57 10.26 2.02 1.37
CA TYR A 57 11.24 1.29 0.57
C TYR A 57 12.28 0.52 1.40
N THR A 58 12.54 0.92 2.63
CA THR A 58 13.52 0.23 3.51
C THR A 58 12.92 -0.95 4.25
N MET A 59 11.60 -1.13 4.22
CA MET A 59 10.88 -2.24 4.86
C MET A 59 11.37 -3.60 4.33
N LEU A 60 11.38 -3.79 3.01
CA LEU A 60 11.74 -5.07 2.38
C LEU A 60 13.17 -5.53 2.73
N PRO A 61 14.22 -4.70 2.59
CA PRO A 61 15.56 -5.13 2.99
C PRO A 61 15.67 -5.43 4.50
N LEU A 62 14.98 -4.66 5.36
CA LEU A 62 14.95 -4.97 6.80
C LEU A 62 14.25 -6.29 7.10
N PHE A 63 13.14 -6.60 6.43
CA PHE A 63 12.44 -7.88 6.58
C PHE A 63 13.28 -9.04 6.08
N ALA A 64 13.97 -8.89 4.95
CA ALA A 64 14.88 -9.91 4.46
C ALA A 64 16.01 -10.20 5.45
N ALA A 65 16.64 -9.15 6.00
CA ALA A 65 17.68 -9.30 7.02
C ALA A 65 17.14 -9.96 8.30
N GLN A 66 15.94 -9.57 8.73
CA GLN A 66 15.27 -10.17 9.88
C GLN A 66 14.95 -11.64 9.69
N TYR A 67 14.39 -11.98 8.52
CA TYR A 67 14.08 -13.35 8.17
C TYR A 67 15.34 -14.22 8.13
N ALA A 68 16.41 -13.74 7.50
CA ALA A 68 17.67 -14.45 7.43
C ALA A 68 18.28 -14.69 8.82
N ALA A 69 18.34 -13.65 9.66
CA ALA A 69 18.84 -13.77 11.02
C ALA A 69 17.98 -14.72 11.87
N GLY A 70 16.65 -14.58 11.81
CA GLY A 70 15.71 -15.43 12.54
C GLY A 70 15.79 -16.90 12.10
N ARG A 71 15.91 -17.15 10.80
CA ARG A 71 16.12 -18.50 10.24
C ARG A 71 17.41 -19.14 10.76
N GLN A 72 18.52 -18.41 10.76
CA GLN A 72 19.79 -18.93 11.26
C GLN A 72 19.71 -19.25 12.76
N LEU A 73 19.07 -18.39 13.56
CA LEU A 73 18.84 -18.64 14.99
C LEU A 73 17.97 -19.87 15.26
N LEU A 74 17.07 -20.22 14.33
CA LEU A 74 16.15 -21.34 14.46
C LEU A 74 16.76 -22.69 14.04
N HIS A 75 17.56 -22.69 12.97
CA HIS A 75 17.99 -23.92 12.31
C HIS A 75 19.47 -24.23 12.49
N ASP A 76 20.31 -23.21 12.59
CA ASP A 76 21.77 -23.34 12.66
C ASP A 76 22.33 -22.58 13.88
N PRO A 77 21.82 -22.82 15.10
CA PRO A 77 22.15 -22.00 16.26
C PRO A 77 23.63 -22.06 16.65
N GLU A 78 24.34 -23.15 16.34
CA GLU A 78 25.77 -23.28 16.63
C GLU A 78 26.61 -22.24 15.85
N ASP A 79 26.21 -21.90 14.62
CA ASP A 79 26.89 -20.96 13.73
C ASP A 79 26.24 -19.56 13.66
N ALA A 80 25.22 -19.29 14.50
CA ALA A 80 24.38 -18.10 14.43
C ALA A 80 24.95 -16.84 15.12
N ASP A 81 26.27 -16.69 15.20
CA ASP A 81 26.93 -15.61 15.93
C ASP A 81 26.58 -14.21 15.42
N LEU A 82 26.59 -14.02 14.11
CA LEU A 82 26.17 -12.76 13.51
C LEU A 82 24.68 -12.52 13.75
N ALA A 83 23.84 -13.54 13.52
CA ALA A 83 22.39 -13.43 13.72
C ALA A 83 22.03 -13.07 15.16
N ARG A 84 22.68 -13.66 16.17
CA ARG A 84 22.53 -13.28 17.59
C ARG A 84 22.83 -11.81 17.82
N ARG A 85 23.89 -11.29 17.20
CA ARG A 85 24.32 -9.90 17.33
C ARG A 85 23.39 -8.91 16.62
N VAL A 86 22.85 -9.28 15.46
CA VAL A 86 22.12 -8.32 14.60
C VAL A 86 20.60 -8.43 14.68
N HIS A 87 20.03 -9.57 15.08
CA HIS A 87 18.58 -9.80 15.06
C HIS A 87 17.82 -8.78 15.92
N GLN A 88 18.28 -8.53 17.15
CA GLN A 88 17.66 -7.55 18.04
C GLN A 88 17.85 -6.09 17.57
N PRO A 89 19.06 -5.63 17.19
CA PRO A 89 19.22 -4.32 16.55
C PRO A 89 18.35 -4.10 15.31
N LEU A 90 18.26 -5.11 14.43
CA LEU A 90 17.35 -5.06 13.29
C LEU A 90 15.89 -4.93 13.74
N ALA A 91 15.51 -5.48 14.89
CA ALA A 91 14.12 -5.47 15.37
C ALA A 91 13.76 -4.07 15.86
N TYR A 92 14.70 -3.40 16.52
CA TYR A 92 14.58 -1.97 16.83
C TYR A 92 14.50 -1.12 15.56
N GLY A 93 15.26 -1.47 14.51
CA GLY A 93 15.16 -0.83 13.21
C GLY A 93 13.77 -0.95 12.59
N VAL A 94 13.18 -2.15 12.61
CA VAL A 94 11.79 -2.38 12.18
C VAL A 94 10.81 -1.57 13.02
N GLY A 95 10.92 -1.61 14.35
CA GLY A 95 10.04 -0.85 15.24
C GLY A 95 10.08 0.66 15.00
N ALA A 96 11.28 1.22 14.83
CA ALA A 96 11.45 2.64 14.50
C ALA A 96 10.86 2.99 13.12
N LEU A 97 11.13 2.15 12.12
CA LEU A 97 10.61 2.35 10.76
C LEU A 97 9.07 2.37 10.74
N PHE A 98 8.44 1.39 11.39
CA PHE A 98 6.98 1.29 11.42
C PHE A 98 6.36 2.38 12.26
N THR A 99 6.99 2.81 13.36
CA THR A 99 6.55 4.01 14.11
C THR A 99 6.48 5.24 13.21
N VAL A 100 7.54 5.52 12.45
CA VAL A 100 7.57 6.67 11.52
C VAL A 100 6.51 6.55 10.43
N ASN A 101 6.40 5.36 9.82
CA ASN A 101 5.39 5.11 8.79
C ASN A 101 3.98 5.27 9.33
N THR A 102 3.68 4.76 10.52
CA THR A 102 2.33 4.79 11.09
C THR A 102 1.92 6.19 11.49
N VAL A 103 2.80 6.97 12.13
CA VAL A 103 2.52 8.37 12.44
C VAL A 103 2.25 9.18 11.16
N THR A 104 3.14 9.08 10.17
CA THR A 104 2.99 9.82 8.91
C THR A 104 1.78 9.35 8.09
N GLY A 105 1.52 8.03 8.08
CA GLY A 105 0.45 7.38 7.33
C GLY A 105 -0.93 7.67 7.91
N VAL A 106 -1.12 7.52 9.22
CA VAL A 106 -2.39 7.83 9.90
C VAL A 106 -2.72 9.31 9.80
N TRP A 107 -1.73 10.19 9.95
CA TRP A 107 -1.93 11.63 9.78
C TRP A 107 -2.37 11.96 8.36
N ASN A 108 -1.69 11.41 7.35
CA ASN A 108 -2.09 11.60 5.96
C ASN A 108 -3.45 10.99 5.64
N LEU A 109 -3.77 9.82 6.18
CA LEU A 109 -5.07 9.19 6.02
C LEU A 109 -6.18 10.07 6.60
N TRP A 110 -5.95 10.68 7.77
CA TRP A 110 -6.88 11.60 8.39
C TRP A 110 -7.17 12.78 7.46
N GLU A 111 -6.15 13.43 6.93
CA GLU A 111 -6.35 14.57 6.00
C GLU A 111 -7.00 14.13 4.67
N ALA A 112 -6.63 12.96 4.14
CA ALA A 112 -7.19 12.40 2.92
C ALA A 112 -8.59 11.77 3.09
N ARG A 113 -9.22 11.86 4.26
CA ARG A 113 -10.58 11.32 4.49
C ARG A 113 -11.64 11.93 3.57
N LYS A 114 -11.41 13.17 3.13
CA LYS A 114 -12.28 13.90 2.19
C LYS A 114 -12.05 13.53 0.72
N GLU A 115 -10.95 12.85 0.40
CA GLU A 115 -10.63 12.41 -0.95
C GLU A 115 -11.45 11.15 -1.31
N PRO A 116 -12.38 11.20 -2.28
CA PRO A 116 -13.10 10.01 -2.75
C PRO A 116 -12.20 9.06 -3.55
N GLU A 117 -11.26 9.57 -4.34
CA GLU A 117 -10.43 8.77 -5.22
C GLU A 117 -9.51 7.86 -4.40
N GLY A 118 -9.39 6.58 -4.77
CA GLY A 118 -8.49 5.64 -4.09
C GLY A 118 -8.80 5.36 -2.60
N ARG A 119 -9.97 5.77 -2.08
CA ARG A 119 -10.32 5.66 -0.65
C ARG A 119 -10.26 4.22 -0.14
N ARG A 120 -10.86 3.27 -0.86
CA ARG A 120 -10.86 1.85 -0.50
C ARG A 120 -9.44 1.30 -0.36
N ARG A 121 -8.56 1.68 -1.29
CA ARG A 121 -7.15 1.27 -1.31
C ARG A 121 -6.40 1.83 -0.10
N ARG A 122 -6.54 3.14 0.18
CA ARG A 122 -5.93 3.76 1.37
C ARG A 122 -6.43 3.14 2.67
N THR A 123 -7.73 2.85 2.77
CA THR A 123 -8.31 2.21 3.95
C THR A 123 -7.78 0.79 4.13
N ALA A 124 -7.77 -0.03 3.07
CA ALA A 124 -7.24 -1.39 3.12
C ALA A 124 -5.73 -1.40 3.47
N HIS A 125 -4.95 -0.50 2.86
CA HIS A 125 -3.54 -0.29 3.21
C HIS A 125 -3.40 0.02 4.70
N ALA A 126 -4.11 1.03 5.21
CA ALA A 126 -4.00 1.44 6.60
C ALA A 126 -4.38 0.32 7.59
N LEU A 127 -5.43 -0.44 7.30
CA LEU A 127 -5.84 -1.58 8.14
C LEU A 127 -4.76 -2.68 8.16
N LEU A 128 -4.21 -3.03 7.00
CA LEU A 128 -3.14 -4.03 6.90
C LEU A 128 -1.88 -3.59 7.65
N MET A 129 -1.49 -2.31 7.51
CA MET A 129 -0.32 -1.77 8.18
C MET A 129 -0.50 -1.71 9.70
N LEU A 130 -1.65 -1.25 10.20
CA LEU A 130 -1.95 -1.22 11.64
C LEU A 130 -2.05 -2.62 12.26
N ALA A 131 -2.60 -3.60 11.53
CA ALA A 131 -2.61 -4.99 11.96
C ALA A 131 -1.18 -5.58 12.01
N GLY A 132 -0.35 -5.26 11.00
CA GLY A 132 1.07 -5.59 11.00
C GLY A 132 1.83 -4.98 12.20
N ASP A 133 1.59 -3.70 12.50
CA ASP A 133 2.18 -3.02 13.66
C ASP A 133 1.84 -3.70 14.98
N ALA A 134 0.57 -4.02 15.18
CA ALA A 134 0.13 -4.73 16.38
C ALA A 134 0.88 -6.06 16.51
N GLY A 135 1.01 -6.80 15.41
CA GLY A 135 1.77 -8.04 15.38
C GLY A 135 3.28 -7.85 15.61
N PHE A 136 3.91 -6.77 15.14
CA PHE A 136 5.31 -6.47 15.46
C PHE A 136 5.53 -6.13 16.93
N VAL A 137 4.59 -5.39 17.55
CA VAL A 137 4.61 -5.13 19.00
C VAL A 137 4.50 -6.45 19.77
N THR A 138 3.56 -7.32 19.38
CA THR A 138 3.42 -8.67 19.97
C THR A 138 4.69 -9.50 19.78
N THR A 139 5.29 -9.47 18.60
CA THR A 139 6.56 -10.16 18.30
C THR A 139 7.68 -9.70 19.24
N GLY A 140 7.81 -8.39 19.45
CA GLY A 140 8.78 -7.80 20.38
C GLY A 140 8.55 -8.23 21.83
N TYR A 141 7.29 -8.26 22.28
CA TYR A 141 6.91 -8.75 23.61
C TYR A 141 7.32 -10.21 23.83
N LEU A 142 7.10 -11.06 22.83
CA LEU A 142 7.44 -12.49 22.87
C LEU A 142 8.96 -12.77 22.83
N GLY A 143 9.78 -11.80 22.43
CA GLY A 143 11.20 -12.03 22.15
C GLY A 143 12.00 -12.63 23.32
N SER A 144 11.72 -12.19 24.56
CA SER A 144 12.42 -12.73 25.74
C SER A 144 12.00 -14.15 26.11
N ALA A 145 10.76 -14.52 25.82
CA ALA A 145 10.21 -15.85 26.05
C ALA A 145 10.71 -16.84 24.99
N ALA A 146 10.73 -16.41 23.72
CA ALA A 146 11.29 -17.15 22.59
C ALA A 146 12.79 -17.51 22.74
N ALA A 147 13.53 -16.75 23.55
CA ALA A 147 14.92 -17.09 23.86
C ALA A 147 15.05 -18.32 24.79
N ARG A 148 14.01 -18.64 25.58
CA ARG A 148 14.06 -19.64 26.66
C ARG A 148 13.27 -20.90 26.32
N ASP A 149 12.17 -20.77 25.58
CA ASP A 149 11.24 -21.85 25.29
C ASP A 149 11.06 -22.09 23.79
N GLY A 150 10.90 -23.36 23.40
CA GLY A 150 10.74 -23.75 22.00
C GLY A 150 9.36 -23.42 21.41
N GLY A 151 8.30 -23.55 22.21
CA GLY A 151 6.93 -23.19 21.80
C GLY A 151 6.77 -21.68 21.64
N ASP A 152 7.31 -20.90 22.57
CA ASP A 152 7.32 -19.43 22.46
C ASP A 152 8.14 -18.95 21.25
N ARG A 153 9.19 -19.69 20.89
CA ARG A 153 9.99 -19.40 19.70
C ARG A 153 9.20 -19.61 18.41
N GLU A 154 8.41 -20.67 18.34
CA GLU A 154 7.49 -20.89 17.22
C GLU A 154 6.39 -19.82 17.17
N LEU A 155 5.81 -19.46 18.31
CA LEU A 155 4.81 -18.40 18.38
C LEU A 155 5.39 -17.06 17.90
N HIS A 156 6.57 -16.67 18.40
CA HIS A 156 7.29 -15.47 17.97
C HIS A 156 7.52 -15.47 16.45
N ARG A 157 8.01 -16.58 15.89
CA ARG A 157 8.24 -16.74 14.45
C ARG A 157 6.94 -16.56 13.65
N ASN A 158 5.87 -17.23 14.07
CA ASN A 158 4.61 -17.23 13.35
C ASN A 158 3.95 -15.83 13.37
N VAL A 159 3.98 -15.14 14.51
CA VAL A 159 3.50 -13.75 14.62
C VAL A 159 4.36 -12.82 13.77
N ALA A 160 5.69 -12.97 13.79
CA ALA A 160 6.60 -12.15 12.99
C ALA A 160 6.32 -12.29 11.48
N LEU A 161 6.23 -13.52 10.98
CA LEU A 161 5.98 -13.80 9.56
C LEU A 161 4.59 -13.33 9.13
N GLY A 162 3.56 -13.54 9.95
CA GLY A 162 2.21 -13.04 9.68
C GLY A 162 2.19 -11.51 9.59
N SER A 163 2.85 -10.82 10.50
CA SER A 163 2.97 -9.36 10.52
C SER A 163 3.70 -8.83 9.29
N MET A 164 4.81 -9.48 8.91
CA MET A 164 5.53 -9.16 7.68
C MET A 164 4.66 -9.35 6.44
N ALA A 165 3.89 -10.43 6.36
CA ALA A 165 2.99 -10.70 5.24
C ALA A 165 1.89 -9.62 5.10
N LEU A 166 1.29 -9.20 6.21
CA LEU A 166 0.31 -8.10 6.23
C LEU A 166 0.94 -6.79 5.74
N ALA A 167 2.11 -6.44 6.27
CA ALA A 167 2.82 -5.22 5.90
C ALA A 167 3.27 -5.23 4.43
N VAL A 168 3.79 -6.35 3.93
CA VAL A 168 4.14 -6.50 2.50
C VAL A 168 2.91 -6.37 1.62
N THR A 169 1.79 -6.99 1.99
CA THR A 169 0.53 -6.85 1.24
C THR A 169 0.06 -5.39 1.22
N GLY A 170 0.09 -4.71 2.38
CA GLY A 170 -0.23 -3.30 2.49
C GLY A 170 0.68 -2.42 1.64
N TYR A 171 1.98 -2.70 1.62
CA TYR A 171 2.97 -2.04 0.77
C TYR A 171 2.67 -2.21 -0.72
N LEU A 172 2.45 -3.45 -1.17
CA LEU A 172 2.15 -3.76 -2.57
C LEU A 172 0.86 -3.07 -3.03
N LEU A 173 -0.16 -3.00 -2.16
CA LEU A 173 -1.41 -2.31 -2.47
C LEU A 173 -1.21 -0.85 -2.89
N MET A 174 -0.13 -0.20 -2.44
CA MET A 174 0.18 1.20 -2.73
C MET A 174 1.25 1.40 -3.81
N LEU A 175 1.72 0.33 -4.47
CA LEU A 175 2.65 0.45 -5.60
C LEU A 175 1.94 0.99 -6.86
N PRO A 176 2.43 2.08 -7.48
CA PRO A 176 1.79 2.67 -8.66
C PRO A 176 1.63 1.69 -9.83
N GLN A 177 2.67 0.89 -10.10
CA GLN A 177 2.75 0.00 -11.26
C GLN A 177 1.68 -1.10 -11.31
N LEU A 178 0.99 -1.37 -10.20
CA LEU A 178 -0.05 -2.40 -10.15
C LEU A 178 -1.44 -1.89 -10.54
N TRP A 179 -1.61 -0.59 -10.82
CA TRP A 179 -2.93 0.02 -10.96
C TRP A 179 -3.04 1.07 -12.08
N ASP A 180 -1.95 1.39 -12.78
CA ASP A 180 -1.92 2.40 -13.85
C ASP A 180 -2.13 1.79 -15.27
N GLU A 181 -2.98 0.76 -15.40
CA GLU A 181 -3.39 0.13 -16.68
C GLU A 181 -4.68 0.75 -17.24
#